data_AF-A0A6N2WJC8-F1
#
_entry.id   AF-A0A6N2WJC8-F1
#
_cell.length_a   1.000
_cell.length_b   1.000
_cell.length_c   1.000
_cell.angle_alpha   90.00
_cell.angle_beta   90.00
_cell.angle_gamma   90.00
#
_symmetry.space_group_name_H-M   'P 1'
#
loop_
_entity.id
_entity.type
_entity.pdbx_description
1 polymer ?
#
loop_
_entity_poly.entity_id
_entity_poly.type
_entity_poly.pdbx_seq_one_letter_code
_entity_poly.pdbx_strand_id
1 'polypeptide(L)' 'MKRDSFNVLFFIKKAKLLKNGEASVCMRITVNGVRVENNIRKSIEPALWNQAKECAKGKSRKSCDLNAYIEDARIKL' A
#
# COMPACT_ATOMS: atom_id res chain seq x y z
N MET A 1 8.09 -28.06 -13.62
CA MET A 1 7.36 -26.91 -14.20
C MET A 1 7.60 -25.70 -13.31
N LYS A 2 8.21 -24.63 -13.83
CA LYS A 2 8.48 -23.41 -13.05
C LYS A 2 7.12 -22.71 -12.86
N ARG A 3 6.64 -22.57 -11.63
CA ARG A 3 5.45 -21.76 -11.35
C ARG A 3 5.87 -20.30 -11.40
N ASP A 4 5.37 -19.56 -12.37
CA ASP A 4 5.47 -18.11 -12.33
C ASP A 4 4.61 -17.59 -11.17
N SER A 5 5.16 -16.66 -10.41
CA SER A 5 4.50 -16.06 -9.24
C SER A 5 4.39 -14.57 -9.44
N PHE A 6 3.21 -14.03 -9.13
CA PHE A 6 2.93 -12.61 -9.13
C PHE A 6 2.23 -12.25 -7.81
N ASN A 7 2.70 -11.20 -7.14
CA ASN A 7 2.08 -10.71 -5.92
C ASN A 7 2.18 -9.18 -5.85
N VAL A 8 1.09 -8.56 -5.39
CA VAL A 8 1.02 -7.13 -5.07
C VAL A 8 0.73 -6.99 -3.57
N LEU A 9 1.51 -6.14 -2.91
CA LEU A 9 1.39 -5.82 -1.48
C LEU A 9 1.36 -4.30 -1.28
N PHE A 10 0.44 -3.78 -0.48
CA PHE A 10 0.49 -2.40 0.00
C PHE A 10 1.00 -2.31 1.43
N PHE A 11 1.82 -1.30 1.71
CA PHE A 11 2.39 -1.06 3.04
C PHE A 11 2.76 0.41 3.22
N ILE A 12 3.06 0.82 4.46
CA ILE A 12 3.49 2.19 4.77
C ILE A 12 4.95 2.26 5.22
N LYS A 13 5.67 3.30 4.80
CA LYS A 13 7.06 3.56 5.22
C LYS A 13 7.09 4.32 6.55
N LYS A 14 7.02 3.59 7.66
CA LYS A 14 7.00 4.17 9.02
C LYS A 14 8.32 4.80 9.47
N ALA A 15 9.45 4.37 8.90
CA ALA A 15 10.78 4.83 9.30
C ALA A 15 11.07 6.30 8.89
N LYS A 16 10.35 6.82 7.89
CA LYS A 16 10.52 8.20 7.41
C LYS A 16 9.15 8.82 7.18
N LEU A 17 8.68 9.53 8.19
CA LEU A 17 7.43 10.28 8.13
C LEU A 17 7.61 11.54 7.29
N LEU A 18 6.51 11.99 6.71
CA LEU A 18 6.39 13.29 6.04
C LEU A 18 6.37 14.41 7.10
N LYS A 19 6.54 15.66 6.63
CA LYS A 19 6.52 16.84 7.53
C LYS A 19 5.22 16.98 8.33
N ASN A 20 4.11 16.44 7.81
CA ASN A 20 2.81 16.42 8.48
C ASN A 20 2.60 15.22 9.43
N GLY A 21 3.64 14.41 9.67
CA GLY A 21 3.57 13.24 10.56
C GLY A 21 3.02 11.97 9.92
N GLU A 22 2.62 12.00 8.65
CA GLU A 22 2.06 10.83 7.97
C GLU A 22 3.15 9.93 7.37
N ALA A 23 2.84 8.64 7.22
CA ALA A 23 3.67 7.73 6.46
C ALA A 23 3.19 7.66 5.00
N SER A 24 4.14 7.60 4.07
CA SER A 24 3.83 7.33 2.67
C SER A 24 3.37 5.89 2.48
N VAL A 25 2.34 5.68 1.66
CA VAL A 25 1.87 4.37 1.21
C VAL A 25 2.67 3.95 -0.01
N CYS A 26 3.10 2.70 -0.04
CA CYS A 26 3.87 2.09 -1.12
C CYS A 26 3.20 0.81 -1.59
N MET A 27 3.37 0.53 -2.87
CA MET A 27 2.99 -0.71 -3.54
C MET A 27 4.28 -1.49 -3.83
N ARG A 28 4.30 -2.77 -3.49
CA ARG A 28 5.37 -3.70 -3.87
C ARG A 28 4.81 -4.70 -4.86
N ILE A 29 5.44 -4.80 -6.02
CA ILE A 29 5.17 -5.83 -7.02
C ILE A 29 6.30 -6.85 -6.91
N THR A 30 5.93 -8.13 -6.75
CA THR A 30 6.86 -9.25 -6.73
C THR A 30 6.54 -10.17 -7.90
N VAL A 31 7.52 -10.38 -8.78
CA VAL A 31 7.42 -11.33 -9.90
C VAL A 31 8.59 -12.30 -9.81
N ASN A 32 8.32 -13.60 -9.67
CA ASN A 32 9.36 -14.62 -9.64
C ASN A 32 10.50 -14.34 -8.65
N GLY A 33 10.16 -13.80 -7.47
CA GLY A 33 11.10 -13.44 -6.41
C GLY A 33 11.76 -12.06 -6.56
N VAL A 34 11.65 -11.42 -7.73
CA VAL A 34 12.15 -10.05 -7.98
C VAL A 34 11.12 -9.05 -7.49
N ARG A 35 11.56 -8.03 -6.74
CA ARG A 35 10.69 -7.03 -6.10
C ARG A 35 10.97 -5.64 -6.64
N VAL A 36 9.90 -4.91 -6.92
CA VAL A 36 9.94 -3.47 -7.21
C VAL A 36 8.96 -2.76 -6.27
N GLU A 37 9.40 -1.66 -5.68
CA GLU A 37 8.57 -0.83 -4.79
C GLU A 37 8.35 0.54 -5.39
N ASN A 38 7.08 0.99 -5.41
CA ASN A 38 6.70 2.32 -5.85
C ASN A 38 5.87 3.03 -4.77
N ASN A 39 6.15 4.33 -4.58
CA ASN A 39 5.28 5.19 -3.78
C ASN A 39 4.04 5.57 -4.62
N ILE A 40 2.84 5.37 -4.07
CA ILE A 40 1.58 5.65 -4.79
C ILE A 40 1.11 7.11 -4.64
N ARG A 41 1.99 8.00 -4.16
CA ARG A 41 1.75 9.42 -3.88
C ARG A 41 0.57 9.66 -2.94
N LYS A 42 0.26 8.67 -2.09
CA LYS A 42 -0.70 8.79 -1.00
C LYS A 42 0.01 8.57 0.33
N SER A 43 -0.53 9.18 1.38
CA SER A 43 -0.02 9.07 2.75
C SER A 43 -1.17 8.92 3.72
N ILE A 44 -0.88 8.36 4.88
CA ILE A 44 -1.86 8.17 5.96
C ILE A 44 -1.13 8.21 7.30
N GLU A 45 -1.86 8.60 8.35
CA GLU A 45 -1.37 8.44 9.72
C GLU A 45 -1.06 6.96 10.00
N PRO A 46 0.11 6.63 10.57
CA PRO A 46 0.48 5.24 10.85
C PRO A 46 -0.53 4.50 11.72
N ALA A 47 -1.19 5.19 12.65
CA ALA A 47 -2.20 4.62 13.54
C ALA A 47 -3.47 4.18 12.78
N LEU A 48 -3.77 4.84 11.66
CA LEU A 48 -4.93 4.53 10.83
C LEU A 48 -4.65 3.41 9.82
N TRP A 49 -3.40 3.03 9.55
CA TRP A 49 -3.11 1.92 8.64
C TRP A 49 -3.37 0.55 9.28
N ASN A 50 -3.99 -0.36 8.54
CA ASN A 50 -4.10 -1.78 8.86
C ASN A 50 -3.26 -2.59 7.87
N GLN A 51 -2.12 -3.09 8.31
CA GLN A 51 -1.22 -3.86 7.44
C GLN A 51 -1.80 -5.21 7.01
N ALA A 52 -2.54 -5.90 7.88
CA ALA A 52 -3.11 -7.21 7.57
C ALA A 52 -4.21 -7.13 6.51
N LYS A 53 -4.95 -6.02 6.49
CA LYS A 53 -5.97 -5.74 5.47
C LYS A 53 -5.47 -4.85 4.34
N GLU A 54 -4.22 -4.38 4.43
CA GLU A 54 -3.58 -3.46 3.49
C GLU A 54 -4.44 -2.22 3.17
N CYS A 55 -5.09 -1.65 4.18
CA CYS A 55 -6.04 -0.56 4.00
C CYS A 55 -6.00 0.45 5.15
N ALA A 56 -6.53 1.64 4.91
CA ALA A 56 -6.78 2.63 5.94
C ALA A 56 -8.05 2.31 6.74
N LYS A 57 -7.99 2.58 8.04
CA LYS A 57 -9.10 2.57 9.00
C LYS A 57 -9.83 3.91 9.00
N GLY A 58 -11.04 3.89 9.55
CA GLY A 58 -11.88 5.09 9.70
C GLY A 58 -12.71 5.42 8.46
N LYS A 59 -13.49 6.50 8.56
CA LYS A 59 -14.45 6.95 7.53
C LYS A 59 -14.12 8.35 6.99
N SER A 60 -12.90 8.85 7.23
CA SER A 60 -12.48 10.14 6.68
C SER A 60 -12.48 10.06 5.15
N ARG A 61 -12.73 11.18 4.46
CA ARG A 61 -12.66 11.23 3.00
C ARG A 61 -11.32 10.71 2.47
N LYS A 62 -10.22 11.10 3.12
CA LYS A 62 -8.87 10.63 2.79
C LYS A 62 -8.71 9.11 2.94
N SER A 63 -9.25 8.51 4.02
CA SER A 63 -9.22 7.05 4.20
C SER A 63 -10.01 6.35 3.10
N CYS A 64 -11.20 6.84 2.77
CA CYS A 64 -12.04 6.29 1.71
C CYS A 64 -11.35 6.41 0.33
N ASP A 65 -10.79 7.57 0.00
CA ASP A 65 -10.10 7.83 -1.27
C ASP A 65 -8.81 7.00 -1.41
N LEU A 66 -8.11 6.71 -0.30
CA LEU A 66 -6.96 5.81 -0.29
C LEU A 66 -7.41 4.36 -0.52
N ASN A 67 -8.45 3.91 0.18
CA ASN A 67 -8.95 2.54 0.04
C ASN A 67 -9.51 2.28 -1.35
N ALA A 68 -10.29 3.21 -1.93
CA ALA A 68 -10.77 3.09 -3.30
C ALA A 68 -9.62 2.94 -4.29
N TYR A 69 -8.57 3.76 -4.15
CA TYR A 69 -7.38 3.62 -4.99
C TYR A 69 -6.68 2.27 -4.84
N ILE A 70 -6.56 1.76 -3.60
CA ILE A 70 -5.93 0.45 -3.35
C ILE A 70 -6.75 -0.66 -4.01
N GLU A 71 -8.08 -0.62 -3.91
CA GLU A 71 -8.96 -1.60 -4.55
C GLU A 71 -8.84 -1.55 -6.08
N ASP A 72 -8.86 -0.36 -6.68
CA ASP A 72 -8.69 -0.19 -8.14
C ASP A 72 -7.30 -0.65 -8.62
N ALA A 73 -6.26 -0.41 -7.83
CA ALA A 73 -4.88 -0.81 -8.14
C ALA A 73 -4.61 -2.30 -7.87
N ARG A 74 -5.53 -3.02 -7.22
CA ARG A 74 -5.38 -4.42 -6.86
C ARG A 74 -5.60 -5.30 -8.10
N ILE A 75 -4.57 -5.39 -8.95
CA ILE A 75 -4.56 -6.36 -10.05
C ILE A 75 -4.51 -7.76 -9.45
N LYS A 76 -5.57 -8.54 -9.68
CA LYS A 76 -5.61 -9.97 -9.38
C LYS A 76 -5.38 -10.71 -10.69
N LEU A 77 -4.25 -11.43 -10.78
CA LEU A 77 -3.99 -12.44 -11.82
C LEU A 77 -4.39 -13.82 -11.30
#